data_AF-A0A7C7UX66-F1
#
_entry.id   AF-A0A7C7UX66-F1
#
_cell.length_a   1.000
_cell.length_b   1.000
_cell.length_c   1.000
_cell.angle_alpha   90.00
_cell.angle_beta   90.00
_cell.angle_gamma   90.00
#
_symmetry.space_group_name_H-M   'P 1'
#
loop_
_entity.id
_entity.type
_entity.pdbx_description
1 polymer ?
#
loop_
_entity_poly.entity_id
_entity_poly.type
_entity_poly.pdbx_seq_one_letter_code
_entity_poly.pdbx_strand_id
1 'polypeptide(L)' 'MALVPGGNLVALMVVFIGVWVMGWHLSWQLIQLNINDGANCMRLFRSNRDAGLIPVLFFAAATLV' A
#
# COMPACT_ATOMS: atom_id res chain seq x y z
N MET A 1 -4.58 5.40 20.52
CA MET A 1 -3.46 4.45 20.36
C MET A 1 -2.13 5.15 20.03
N ALA A 2 -2.06 6.12 19.11
CA ALA A 2 -0.85 6.97 18.97
C ALA A 2 -0.92 8.31 19.74
N LEU A 3 -2.12 8.85 19.97
CA LEU A 3 -2.35 10.08 20.74
C LEU A 3 -2.68 9.81 22.23
N VAL A 4 -2.57 8.55 22.66
CA VAL A 4 -2.74 8.14 24.06
C VAL A 4 -1.37 8.28 24.73
N PRO A 5 -1.26 8.67 26.01
CA PRO A 5 0.02 8.71 26.71
C PRO A 5 0.75 7.36 26.56
N GLY A 6 1.92 7.36 25.90
CA GLY A 6 2.68 6.15 25.55
C GLY A 6 2.58 5.69 24.08
N GLY A 7 1.87 6.42 23.21
CA GLY A 7 1.77 6.09 21.77
C GLY A 7 3.07 6.29 20.99
N ASN A 8 3.36 5.39 20.04
CA ASN A 8 4.56 5.45 19.22
C ASN A 8 4.32 6.23 17.90
N LEU A 9 4.86 7.45 17.84
CA LEU A 9 4.77 8.31 16.65
C LEU A 9 5.50 7.71 15.43
N VAL A 10 6.58 6.95 15.65
CA VAL A 10 7.33 6.32 14.56
C VAL A 10 6.51 5.20 13.93
N ALA A 11 5.89 4.34 14.75
CA ALA A 11 4.97 3.31 14.25
C ALA A 11 3.82 3.92 13.41
N LEU A 12 3.27 5.05 13.85
CA LEU A 12 2.24 5.77 13.10
C LEU A 12 2.76 6.31 11.76
N MET A 13 3.95 6.92 11.74
CA MET A 13 4.59 7.38 10.49
C MET A 13 4.82 6.22 9.52
N VAL A 14 5.30 5.07 10.01
CA VAL A 14 5.52 3.86 9.20
C VAL A 14 4.22 3.40 8.54
N VAL A 15 3.11 3.36 9.29
CA VAL A 15 1.78 3.02 8.74
C VAL A 15 1.34 4.00 7.66
N PHE A 16 1.49 5.31 7.88
CA PHE A 16 1.11 6.32 6.90
C PHE A 16 1.95 6.26 5.61
N ILE A 17 3.24 5.99 5.73
CA ILE A 17 4.11 5.76 4.57
C ILE A 17 3.61 4.56 3.77
N GLY A 18 3.24 3.47 4.44
CA GLY A 18 2.66 2.29 3.76
C GLY A 18 1.40 2.60 2.97
N VAL A 19 0.48 3.38 3.56
CA VAL A 19 -0.74 3.83 2.87
C VAL A 19 -0.39 4.71 1.66
N TRP A 20 0.56 5.63 1.81
CA TRP A 20 0.97 6.54 0.73
C TRP A 20 1.63 5.78 -0.43
N VAL A 21 2.53 4.84 -0.13
CA VAL A 21 3.18 3.97 -1.13
C VAL A 21 2.16 3.12 -1.87
N MET A 22 1.17 2.55 -1.17
CA MET A 22 0.08 1.81 -1.81
C MET A 22 -0.73 2.71 -2.75
N GLY A 23 -1.09 3.92 -2.30
CA GLY A 23 -1.81 4.91 -3.11
C GLY A 23 -1.05 5.33 -4.37
N TRP A 24 0.27 5.56 -4.25
CA TRP A 24 1.13 5.85 -5.38
C TRP A 24 1.18 4.68 -6.38
N HIS A 25 1.32 3.45 -5.89
CA HIS A 25 1.37 2.25 -6.74
C HIS A 25 0.06 2.05 -7.52
N LEU A 26 -1.10 2.19 -6.86
CA LEU A 26 -2.40 2.12 -7.53
C LEU A 26 -2.59 3.24 -8.56
N SER A 27 -2.10 4.45 -8.26
CA SER A 27 -2.15 5.57 -9.21
C SER A 27 -1.33 5.28 -10.46
N TRP A 28 -0.14 4.67 -10.30
CA TRP A 28 0.65 4.21 -11.43
C TRP A 28 -0.12 3.17 -12.25
N GLN A 29 -0.70 2.14 -11.62
CA GLN A 29 -1.48 1.14 -12.34
C GLN A 29 -2.63 1.76 -13.15
N LEU A 30 -3.29 2.79 -12.61
CA LEU A 30 -4.36 3.50 -13.29
C LEU A 30 -3.87 4.23 -14.54
N ILE A 31 -2.65 4.80 -14.51
CA ILE A 31 -2.00 5.42 -15.67
C ILE A 31 -1.70 4.38 -16.77
N GLN A 32 -1.37 3.13 -16.39
CA GLN A 32 -1.11 2.04 -17.33
C GLN A 32 -2.36 1.30 -17.81
N LEU A 33 -3.53 1.59 -17.24
CA LEU A 33 -4.76 0.85 -17.51
C LEU A 33 -5.26 1.18 -18.92
N ASN A 34 -5.37 0.14 -19.75
CA ASN A 34 -6.04 0.22 -21.03
C ASN A 34 -7.29 -0.66 -21.00
N ILE A 35 -8.47 -0.03 -20.86
CA ILE A 35 -9.75 -0.73 -20.76
C ILE A 35 -10.16 -1.47 -22.04
N ASN A 36 -9.56 -1.13 -23.19
CA ASN A 36 -9.83 -1.79 -24.46
C ASN A 36 -8.95 -3.04 -24.66
N ASP A 37 -7.99 -3.29 -23.75
CA ASP A 37 -7.11 -4.46 -23.76
C ASP A 37 -7.40 -5.35 -22.55
N GLY A 38 -8.14 -6.43 -22.78
CA GLY A 38 -8.50 -7.39 -21.72
C GLY A 38 -7.29 -8.09 -21.08
N ALA A 39 -6.19 -8.27 -21.82
CA ALA A 39 -4.97 -8.87 -21.27
C ALA A 39 -4.26 -7.91 -20.31
N ASN A 40 -4.21 -6.62 -20.64
CA ASN A 40 -3.73 -5.56 -19.74
C ASN A 40 -4.57 -5.51 -18.45
N CYS A 41 -5.89 -5.51 -18.57
CA CYS A 41 -6.81 -5.51 -17.42
C CYS A 41 -6.56 -6.70 -16.48
N MET A 42 -6.48 -7.92 -17.03
CA MET A 42 -6.22 -9.11 -16.23
C MET A 42 -4.83 -9.13 -15.61
N ARG A 43 -3.82 -8.60 -16.30
CA ARG A 43 -2.45 -8.48 -15.77
C ARG A 43 -2.41 -7.50 -14.59
N LEU A 44 -3.00 -6.31 -14.74
CA LEU A 44 -3.05 -5.30 -13.67
C LEU A 44 -3.86 -5.82 -12.47
N PHE A 45 -4.99 -6.49 -12.71
CA PHE A 45 -5.79 -7.09 -11.66
C PHE A 45 -5.03 -8.16 -10.86
N ARG A 46 -4.27 -9.04 -11.54
CA ARG A 46 -3.45 -10.06 -10.86
C ARG A 46 -2.32 -9.43 -10.05
N SER A 47 -1.70 -8.37 -10.58
CA SER A 47 -0.66 -7.62 -9.87
C SER A 47 -1.15 -6.98 -8.57
N ASN A 48 -2.46 -6.75 -8.38
CA ASN A 48 -2.99 -6.28 -7.10
C ASN A 48 -2.78 -7.25 -5.94
N ARG A 49 -2.64 -8.55 -6.19
CA ARG A 49 -2.27 -9.51 -5.16
C ARG A 49 -0.90 -9.17 -4.57
N ASP A 50 0.06 -8.84 -5.42
CA ASP A 50 1.42 -8.50 -5.01
C ASP A 50 1.47 -7.09 -4.40
N ALA A 51 0.70 -6.14 -4.95
CA ALA A 51 0.54 -4.81 -4.37
C ALA A 51 -0.01 -4.87 -2.93
N GLY A 52 -0.87 -5.85 -2.64
CA GLY A 52 -1.38 -6.12 -1.29
C GLY A 52 -0.29 -6.44 -0.25
N LEU A 53 0.92 -6.83 -0.67
CA LEU A 53 2.05 -7.02 0.24
C LEU A 53 2.59 -5.70 0.79
N ILE A 54 2.38 -4.58 0.10
CA ILE A 54 2.82 -3.24 0.55
C ILE A 54 2.24 -2.93 1.95
N PRO A 55 0.91 -2.85 2.16
CA PRO A 55 0.38 -2.56 3.49
C PRO A 55 0.76 -3.61 4.53
N VAL A 56 0.88 -4.89 4.16
CA VAL A 56 1.31 -5.96 5.07
C VAL A 56 2.73 -5.70 5.60
N LEU A 57 3.67 -5.33 4.73
CA LEU A 57 5.05 -5.04 5.11
C LEU A 57 5.14 -3.85 6.05
N PHE A 58 4.43 -2.75 5.75
CA PHE A 58 4.48 -1.56 6.60
C PHE A 58 3.77 -1.76 7.94
N PHE A 59 2.67 -2.53 7.98
CA PHE A 59 2.01 -2.85 9.24
C PHE A 59 2.87 -3.77 10.11
N ALA A 60 3.51 -4.77 9.51
CA ALA A 60 4.47 -5.63 10.20
C ALA A 60 5.70 -4.84 10.69
N ALA A 61 6.22 -3.90 9.90
CA ALA A 61 7.30 -3.02 10.34
C ALA A 61 6.88 -2.15 11.53
N ALA A 62 5.64 -1.64 11.54
CA ALA A 62 5.13 -0.82 12.62
C ALA A 62 4.98 -1.56 13.96
N THR A 63 4.87 -2.90 13.97
CA THR A 63 4.85 -3.68 15.23
C THR A 63 6.24 -3.92 15.81
N LEU A 64 7.30 -3.67 15.04
CA LEU A 64 8.70 -3.86 15.45
C LEU A 64 9.34 -2.60 16.01
N VAL A 65 8.67 -1.45 15.91
CA VAL A 65 9.20 -0.12 16.27
C VAL A 65 8.49 0.46 17.47
#